data_AF-A0A2G9EGW9-F1
#
_entry.id   AF-A0A2G9EGW9-F1
#
_cell.length_a   1.000
_cell.length_b   1.000
_cell.length_c   1.000
_cell.angle_alpha   90.00
_cell.angle_beta   90.00
_cell.angle_gamma   90.00
#
_symmetry.space_group_name_H-M   'P 1'
#
loop_
_entity.id
_entity.type
_entity.pdbx_description
1 polymer ?
#
loop_
_entity_poly.entity_id
_entity_poly.type
_entity_poly.pdbx_seq_one_letter_code
_entity_poly.pdbx_strand_id
1 'polypeptide(L)'
;MKSFLVLIILIFLTACINTRYYYYPENYKNNNISVSGNLVEFNNQNSPLNDIWILDLRDNYNEKHKAKILSSTIKINSNGKEYAINTKPDSDHIYVYDQGIIITGDFTAYIGKVQLDNGKIIDIPPLKFKKHIYVEKYNAVSDALNKGAQTKEIFSGTVEDYKKQKK
;
A
#
# COMPACT_ATOMS: atom_id res chain seq x y z
N MET A 1 35.44 4.70 -29.89
CA MET A 1 34.06 5.18 -30.16
C MET A 1 33.04 4.04 -30.31
N LYS A 2 33.35 2.91 -30.96
CA LYS A 2 32.41 1.77 -31.10
C LYS A 2 31.97 1.14 -29.77
N SER A 3 32.89 1.01 -28.79
CA SER A 3 32.57 0.41 -27.48
C SER A 3 31.63 1.26 -26.61
N PHE A 4 31.71 2.59 -26.70
CA PHE A 4 30.86 3.50 -25.93
C PHE A 4 29.41 3.51 -26.45
N LEU A 5 29.23 3.39 -27.77
CA LEU A 5 27.91 3.28 -28.40
C LEU A 5 27.19 1.97 -27.99
N VAL A 6 27.94 0.87 -27.87
CA VAL A 6 27.40 -0.43 -27.42
C VAL A 6 26.93 -0.35 -25.97
N LEU A 7 27.65 0.36 -25.09
CA LEU A 7 27.25 0.54 -23.69
C LEU A 7 25.94 1.35 -23.58
N ILE A 8 25.79 2.42 -24.37
CA ILE A 8 24.57 3.22 -24.42
C ILE A 8 23.39 2.36 -24.91
N ILE A 9 23.57 1.55 -25.96
CA ILE A 9 22.54 0.64 -26.48
C ILE A 9 22.15 -0.42 -25.44
N LEU A 10 23.11 -0.95 -24.66
CA LEU A 10 22.81 -1.92 -23.60
C LEU A 10 21.90 -1.35 -22.51
N ILE A 11 22.04 -0.06 -22.16
CA ILE A 11 21.22 0.58 -21.13
C ILE A 11 19.76 0.68 -21.57
N PHE A 12 19.49 0.87 -22.87
CA PHE A 12 18.11 0.89 -23.40
C PHE A 12 17.48 -0.51 -23.52
N LEU A 13 18.29 -1.58 -23.52
CA LEU A 13 17.83 -2.96 -23.58
C LEU A 13 17.38 -3.51 -22.22
N THR A 14 17.81 -2.91 -21.11
CA THR A 14 17.39 -3.34 -19.77
C THR A 14 16.00 -2.82 -19.44
N ALA A 15 15.07 -3.72 -19.13
CA ALA A 15 13.75 -3.32 -18.65
C ALA A 15 13.85 -2.70 -17.24
N CYS A 16 13.28 -1.51 -17.05
CA CYS A 16 13.15 -0.89 -15.73
C CYS A 16 11.98 -1.55 -15.00
N ILE A 17 12.20 -1.96 -13.75
CA ILE A 17 11.16 -2.57 -12.91
C ILE A 17 10.85 -1.61 -11.76
N ASN A 18 9.64 -1.06 -11.75
CA ASN A 18 9.13 -0.34 -10.59
C ASN A 18 8.37 -1.31 -9.71
N THR A 19 8.72 -1.36 -8.42
CA THR A 19 8.05 -2.22 -7.44
C THR A 19 7.58 -1.38 -6.28
N ARG A 20 6.31 -1.55 -5.91
CA ARG A 20 5.71 -0.93 -4.73
C ARG A 20 4.99 -1.99 -3.90
N TYR A 21 5.29 -2.02 -2.62
CA TYR A 21 4.66 -2.82 -1.60
C TYR A 21 3.73 -1.95 -0.75
N TYR A 22 2.66 -2.55 -0.28
CA TYR A 22 1.68 -1.92 0.61
C TYR A 22 0.88 -3.01 1.32
N TYR A 23 0.10 -2.64 2.33
CA TYR A 23 -0.83 -3.53 2.99
C TYR A 23 -2.26 -3.21 2.57
N TYR A 24 -3.07 -4.25 2.37
CA TYR A 24 -4.49 -4.10 2.08
C TYR A 24 -5.30 -5.17 2.83
N PRO A 25 -6.49 -4.85 3.36
CA PRO A 25 -7.31 -5.82 4.06
C PRO A 25 -8.04 -6.73 3.07
N GLU A 26 -7.84 -8.05 3.19
CA GLU A 26 -8.50 -9.01 2.28
C GLU A 26 -9.99 -9.20 2.57
N ASN A 27 -10.42 -8.89 3.80
CA ASN A 27 -11.78 -9.17 4.28
C ASN A 27 -12.66 -7.92 4.41
N TYR A 28 -12.31 -6.81 3.74
CA TYR A 28 -13.05 -5.56 3.89
C TYR A 28 -13.16 -4.77 2.60
N LYS A 29 -14.40 -4.40 2.28
CA LYS A 29 -14.76 -3.49 1.20
C LYS A 29 -15.91 -2.62 1.68
N ASN A 30 -15.79 -1.32 1.47
CA ASN A 30 -16.82 -0.35 1.85
C ASN A 30 -16.97 0.67 0.71
N ASN A 31 -18.19 1.17 0.50
CA ASN A 31 -18.46 2.16 -0.56
C ASN A 31 -18.19 3.60 -0.11
N ASN A 32 -17.92 3.84 1.18
CA ASN A 32 -17.69 5.18 1.73
C ASN A 32 -16.23 5.44 2.09
N ILE A 33 -15.47 4.39 2.42
CA ILE A 33 -14.06 4.50 2.82
C ILE A 33 -13.20 3.41 2.19
N SER A 34 -11.92 3.69 2.05
CA SER A 34 -10.86 2.72 1.80
C SER A 34 -9.91 2.66 3.00
N VAL A 35 -9.37 1.49 3.29
CA VAL A 35 -8.37 1.31 4.35
C VAL A 35 -7.17 0.60 3.78
N SER A 36 -5.98 1.14 3.99
CA SER A 36 -4.72 0.57 3.51
C SER A 36 -3.59 0.81 4.50
N GLY A 37 -2.51 0.06 4.41
CA GLY A 37 -1.31 0.28 5.22
C GLY A 37 -0.11 0.65 4.36
N ASN A 38 0.57 1.71 4.75
CA ASN A 38 1.79 2.18 4.08
C ASN A 38 3.03 1.59 4.74
N LEU A 39 4.10 1.48 3.97
CA LEU A 39 5.40 1.02 4.45
C LEU A 39 6.33 2.23 4.62
N VAL A 40 7.29 2.11 5.54
CA VAL A 40 8.35 3.13 5.70
C VAL A 40 9.12 3.29 4.38
N GLU A 41 9.48 2.17 3.75
CA GLU A 41 10.06 2.10 2.42
C GLU A 41 9.15 1.26 1.51
N PHE A 42 8.36 1.92 0.66
CA PHE A 42 7.40 1.21 -0.20
C PHE A 42 8.04 0.34 -1.27
N ASN A 43 9.33 0.50 -1.60
CA ASN A 43 10.04 -0.33 -2.57
C ASN A 43 10.76 -1.54 -1.91
N ASN A 44 10.62 -1.71 -0.60
CA ASN A 44 11.27 -2.76 0.17
C ASN A 44 10.24 -3.72 0.79
N GLN A 45 10.22 -4.98 0.33
CA GLN A 45 9.28 -6.00 0.82
C GLN A 45 9.37 -6.20 2.34
N ASN A 46 10.55 -6.04 2.93
CA ASN A 46 10.79 -6.27 4.35
C ASN A 46 10.63 -5.00 5.20
N SER A 47 10.27 -3.87 4.58
CA SER A 47 9.98 -2.65 5.31
C SER A 47 8.88 -2.89 6.35
N PRO A 48 8.98 -2.24 7.52
CA PRO A 48 7.90 -2.24 8.49
C PRO A 48 6.70 -1.41 8.00
N LEU A 49 5.53 -1.74 8.56
CA LEU A 49 4.31 -0.93 8.49
C LEU A 49 4.57 0.44 9.12
N ASN A 50 4.43 1.50 8.32
CA ASN A 50 4.53 2.87 8.77
C ASN A 50 3.25 3.32 9.47
N ASP A 51 2.14 3.22 8.75
CA ASP A 51 0.83 3.68 9.18
C ASP A 51 -0.30 2.88 8.51
N ILE A 52 -1.48 2.97 9.10
CA ILE A 52 -2.75 2.58 8.46
C ILE A 52 -3.50 3.86 8.12
N TRP A 53 -3.88 4.02 6.85
CA TRP A 53 -4.62 5.16 6.34
C TRP A 53 -6.07 4.79 6.04
N ILE A 54 -7.00 5.62 6.52
CA ILE A 54 -8.42 5.57 6.20
C ILE A 54 -8.78 6.71 5.24
N LEU A 55 -8.97 6.41 3.97
CA LEU A 55 -9.38 7.38 2.96
C LEU A 55 -10.91 7.49 2.91
N ASP A 56 -11.44 8.70 3.03
CA ASP A 56 -12.83 8.99 2.63
C ASP A 56 -12.92 8.95 1.10
N LEU A 57 -13.77 8.08 0.54
CA LEU A 57 -13.86 7.90 -0.91
C LEU A 57 -14.52 9.08 -1.64
N ARG A 58 -15.07 10.05 -0.90
CA ARG A 58 -15.53 11.32 -1.48
C ARG A 58 -14.36 12.27 -1.71
N ASP A 59 -13.23 12.10 -1.02
CA ASP A 59 -12.06 12.98 -1.15
C ASP A 59 -11.60 13.04 -2.59
N ASN A 60 -11.47 14.26 -3.10
CA ASN A 60 -11.02 14.50 -4.46
C ASN A 60 -10.20 15.79 -4.52
N TYR A 61 -9.83 16.22 -5.73
CA TYR A 61 -9.02 17.41 -5.91
C TYR A 61 -9.78 18.71 -5.55
N ASN A 62 -11.07 18.78 -5.87
CA ASN A 62 -11.89 19.98 -5.73
C ASN A 62 -12.47 20.11 -4.31
N GLU A 63 -12.83 18.99 -3.70
CA GLU A 63 -13.45 18.95 -2.38
C GLU A 63 -12.70 17.97 -1.49
N LYS A 64 -12.22 18.50 -0.35
CA LYS A 64 -11.46 17.72 0.62
C LYS A 64 -12.37 17.12 1.66
N HIS A 65 -12.32 15.80 1.77
CA HIS A 65 -13.05 15.04 2.76
C HIS A 65 -12.08 14.25 3.62
N LYS A 66 -12.38 14.19 4.92
CA LYS A 66 -11.56 13.45 5.87
C LYS A 66 -12.41 12.52 6.72
N ALA A 67 -11.86 11.34 6.92
CA ALA A 67 -12.26 10.45 7.98
C ALA A 67 -11.53 10.83 9.27
N LYS A 68 -12.14 10.56 10.43
CA LYS A 68 -11.46 10.59 11.71
C LYS A 68 -11.70 9.32 12.49
N ILE A 69 -10.65 8.80 13.10
CA ILE A 69 -10.73 7.62 13.96
C ILE A 69 -11.26 8.06 15.32
N LEU A 70 -12.28 7.39 15.84
CA LEU A 70 -12.90 7.76 17.12
C LEU A 70 -12.23 7.08 18.33
N SER A 71 -11.55 5.96 18.11
CA SER A 71 -10.81 5.25 19.16
C SER A 71 -9.51 5.99 19.47
N SER A 72 -9.22 6.31 20.73
CA SER A 72 -7.93 6.91 21.16
C SER A 72 -6.75 5.92 21.11
N THR A 73 -7.08 4.62 21.17
CA THR A 73 -6.13 3.52 21.08
C THR A 73 -6.78 2.43 20.25
N ILE A 74 -6.02 1.83 19.34
CA ILE A 74 -6.44 0.63 18.59
C ILE A 74 -5.57 -0.55 18.97
N LYS A 75 -6.01 -1.74 18.58
CA LYS A 75 -5.22 -2.96 18.71
C LYS A 75 -4.73 -3.45 17.35
N ILE A 76 -3.49 -3.90 17.29
CA ILE A 76 -2.97 -4.73 16.20
C ILE A 76 -2.47 -6.07 16.77
N ASN A 77 -2.85 -7.18 16.13
CA ASN A 77 -2.27 -8.49 16.37
C ASN A 77 -1.41 -8.88 15.16
N SER A 78 -0.14 -9.18 15.39
CA SER A 78 0.75 -9.73 14.36
C SER A 78 1.60 -10.84 14.97
N ASN A 79 1.64 -12.00 14.31
CA ASN A 79 2.39 -13.18 14.74
C ASN A 79 2.15 -13.59 16.21
N GLY A 80 0.90 -13.52 16.67
CA GLY A 80 0.53 -13.89 18.04
C GLY A 80 0.91 -12.86 19.12
N LYS A 81 1.52 -11.73 18.72
CA LYS A 81 1.80 -10.60 19.61
C LYS A 81 0.75 -9.51 19.42
N GLU A 82 0.27 -8.99 20.54
CA GLU A 82 -0.69 -7.89 20.60
C GLU A 82 0.03 -6.56 20.86
N TYR A 83 -0.39 -5.52 20.14
CA TYR A 83 0.13 -4.16 20.24
C TYR A 83 -1.03 -3.20 20.46
N ALA A 84 -0.88 -2.31 21.44
CA ALA A 84 -1.75 -1.14 21.61
C ALA A 84 -1.10 0.04 20.87
N ILE A 85 -1.84 0.64 19.94
CA ILE A 85 -1.37 1.77 19.12
C ILE A 85 -2.20 2.98 19.47
N ASN A 86 -1.55 4.05 19.94
CA ASN A 86 -2.26 5.31 20.18
C ASN A 86 -2.62 5.97 18.86
N THR A 87 -3.83 6.51 18.76
CA THR A 87 -4.24 7.30 17.60
C THR A 87 -4.01 8.77 17.86
N LYS A 88 -3.91 9.56 16.79
CA LYS A 88 -3.90 11.01 16.92
C LYS A 88 -5.36 11.51 16.85
N PRO A 89 -5.74 12.49 17.68
CA PRO A 89 -7.05 13.15 17.56
C PRO A 89 -7.26 13.70 16.14
N ASP A 90 -8.49 13.60 15.64
CA ASP A 90 -8.92 14.12 14.34
C ASP A 90 -8.04 13.71 13.15
N SER A 91 -7.42 12.52 13.25
CA SER A 91 -6.56 11.94 12.22
C SER A 91 -7.29 10.84 11.44
N ASP A 92 -6.99 10.76 10.15
CA ASP A 92 -7.31 9.65 9.24
C ASP A 92 -6.19 8.60 9.17
N HIS A 93 -5.05 8.86 9.81
CA HIS A 93 -3.90 7.97 9.90
C HIS A 93 -3.72 7.41 11.31
N ILE A 94 -3.33 6.13 11.38
CA ILE A 94 -2.85 5.44 12.58
C ILE A 94 -1.35 5.21 12.39
N TYR A 95 -0.51 6.03 13.02
CA TYR A 95 0.94 5.94 12.94
C TYR A 95 1.46 4.81 13.83
N VAL A 96 2.05 3.78 13.23
CA VAL A 96 2.53 2.57 13.92
C VAL A 96 4.03 2.65 14.17
N TYR A 97 4.81 2.87 13.11
CA TYR A 97 6.27 2.86 13.19
C TYR A 97 6.83 3.98 14.08
N ASP A 98 6.20 5.17 14.04
CA ASP A 98 6.54 6.32 14.89
C ASP A 98 6.47 6.00 16.40
N GLN A 99 5.75 4.96 16.80
CA GLN A 99 5.65 4.51 18.20
C GLN A 99 6.68 3.44 18.57
N GLY A 100 7.66 3.17 17.69
CA GLY A 100 8.70 2.15 17.90
C GLY A 100 8.20 0.71 17.68
N ILE A 101 7.03 0.53 17.05
CA ILE A 101 6.41 -0.77 16.84
C ILE A 101 6.74 -1.30 15.44
N ILE A 102 7.37 -2.47 15.38
CA ILE A 102 7.86 -3.08 14.15
C ILE A 102 6.93 -4.23 13.72
N ILE A 103 6.21 -4.03 12.63
CA ILE A 103 5.35 -5.05 12.00
C ILE A 103 5.76 -5.23 10.54
N THR A 104 6.26 -6.41 10.18
CA THR A 104 6.76 -6.74 8.84
C THR A 104 6.00 -7.88 8.16
N GLY A 105 5.20 -8.64 8.92
CA GLY A 105 4.34 -9.72 8.42
C GLY A 105 2.89 -9.29 8.24
N ASP A 106 2.02 -10.26 7.98
CA ASP A 106 0.57 -10.05 7.99
C ASP A 106 0.08 -9.73 9.40
N PHE A 107 -1.05 -9.03 9.49
CA PHE A 107 -1.59 -8.59 10.78
C PHE A 107 -3.10 -8.41 10.75
N THR A 108 -3.72 -8.42 11.93
CA THR A 108 -5.12 -8.05 12.12
C THR A 108 -5.22 -6.76 12.92
N ALA A 109 -5.91 -5.75 12.41
CA ALA A 109 -6.15 -4.49 13.10
C ALA A 109 -7.61 -4.37 13.57
N TYR A 110 -7.79 -3.86 14.79
CA TYR A 110 -9.08 -3.63 15.44
C TYR A 110 -9.25 -2.11 15.59
N ILE A 111 -9.72 -1.45 14.53
CA ILE A 111 -9.77 0.01 14.44
C ILE A 111 -10.93 0.61 15.27
N GLY A 112 -12.07 -0.09 15.32
CA GLY A 112 -13.26 0.38 16.03
C GLY A 112 -14.12 1.25 15.11
N LYS A 113 -14.31 2.52 15.46
CA LYS A 113 -15.22 3.43 14.73
C LYS A 113 -14.47 4.53 14.00
N VAL A 114 -14.97 4.87 12.82
CA VAL A 114 -14.54 6.02 12.03
C VAL A 114 -15.72 6.94 11.79
N GLN A 115 -15.53 8.25 11.91
CA GLN A 115 -16.53 9.25 11.54
C GLN A 115 -16.07 10.03 10.31
N LEU A 116 -16.97 10.25 9.36
CA LEU A 116 -16.74 11.12 8.21
C LEU A 116 -17.16 12.57 8.54
N ASP A 117 -16.70 13.53 7.75
CA ASP A 117 -17.01 14.96 7.94
C ASP A 117 -18.51 15.31 7.93
N ASN A 118 -19.33 14.53 7.22
CA ASN A 118 -20.79 14.67 7.19
C ASN A 118 -21.49 14.07 8.43
N GLY A 119 -20.71 13.67 9.44
CA GLY A 119 -21.20 13.11 10.70
C GLY A 119 -21.46 11.60 10.66
N LYS A 120 -21.45 10.95 9.49
CA LYS A 120 -21.68 9.50 9.35
C LYS A 120 -20.62 8.72 10.12
N ILE A 121 -21.06 7.79 10.96
CA ILE A 121 -20.18 6.86 11.70
C ILE A 121 -20.20 5.50 11.00
N ILE A 122 -19.03 4.90 10.85
CA ILE A 122 -18.81 3.57 10.27
C ILE A 122 -18.12 2.70 11.30
N ASP A 123 -18.76 1.58 11.64
CA ASP A 123 -18.15 0.52 12.44
C ASP A 123 -17.22 -0.32 11.55
N ILE A 124 -15.96 -0.44 11.98
CA ILE A 124 -14.92 -1.18 11.28
C ILE A 124 -14.73 -2.53 11.98
N PRO A 125 -15.05 -3.65 11.32
CA PRO A 125 -14.78 -4.97 11.88
C PRO A 125 -13.26 -5.21 11.94
N PRO A 126 -12.79 -6.27 12.62
CA PRO A 126 -11.38 -6.66 12.56
C PRO A 126 -10.93 -6.87 11.11
N LEU A 127 -9.85 -6.19 10.72
CA LEU A 127 -9.32 -6.17 9.37
C LEU A 127 -8.07 -7.04 9.26
N LYS A 128 -8.05 -7.99 8.33
CA LYS A 128 -6.92 -8.89 8.06
C LYS A 128 -6.09 -8.33 6.91
N PHE A 129 -5.00 -7.66 7.25
CA PHE A 129 -4.09 -7.07 6.28
C PHE A 129 -3.07 -8.08 5.79
N LYS A 130 -2.94 -8.13 4.46
CA LYS A 130 -1.85 -8.84 3.79
C LYS A 130 -0.97 -7.89 3.03
N LYS A 131 0.28 -8.30 2.83
CA LYS A 131 1.22 -7.55 2.00
C LYS A 131 0.95 -7.78 0.51
N HIS A 132 0.71 -6.69 -0.20
CA HIS A 132 0.56 -6.63 -1.65
C HIS A 132 1.81 -6.11 -2.31
N ILE A 133 1.96 -6.44 -3.59
CA ILE A 133 3.00 -5.95 -4.47
C ILE A 133 2.36 -5.48 -5.78
N TYR A 134 2.76 -4.30 -6.21
CA TYR A 134 2.52 -3.75 -7.52
C TYR A 134 3.85 -3.71 -8.27
N VAL A 135 3.89 -4.33 -9.44
CA VAL A 135 5.08 -4.37 -10.30
C VAL A 135 4.72 -3.85 -11.66
N GLU A 136 5.43 -2.82 -12.11
CA GLU A 136 5.40 -2.35 -13.49
C GLU A 136 6.76 -2.61 -14.13
N LYS A 137 6.76 -3.32 -15.25
CA LYS A 137 7.96 -3.43 -16.09
C LYS A 137 7.83 -2.53 -17.31
N TYR A 138 8.87 -1.75 -17.55
CA TYR A 138 8.98 -0.87 -18.69
C TYR A 138 10.14 -1.32 -19.58
N ASN A 139 9.89 -1.49 -20.89
CA ASN A 139 10.94 -1.80 -21.87
C ASN A 139 10.91 -0.76 -22.99
N ALA A 140 11.94 0.10 -23.03
CA ALA A 140 12.04 1.20 -23.99
C ALA A 140 12.09 0.70 -25.45
N VAL A 141 12.73 -0.44 -25.72
CA VAL A 141 12.83 -1.02 -27.06
C VAL A 141 11.49 -1.58 -27.50
N SER A 142 10.79 -2.29 -26.61
CA SER A 142 9.45 -2.80 -26.91
C SER A 142 8.46 -1.67 -27.18
N ASP A 143 8.46 -0.63 -26.36
CA ASP A 143 7.55 0.51 -26.52
C ASP A 143 7.85 1.31 -27.81
N ALA A 144 9.13 1.46 -28.18
CA ALA A 144 9.52 2.10 -29.43
C ALA A 144 9.10 1.28 -30.67
N LEU A 145 9.13 -0.04 -30.59
CA LEU A 145 8.74 -0.95 -31.68
C LEU A 145 7.22 -1.11 -31.81
N ASN A 146 6.46 -0.93 -30.72
CA ASN A 146 5.02 -1.20 -30.66
C ASN A 146 4.12 -0.03 -31.09
N LYS A 147 4.64 0.98 -31.79
CA LYS A 147 3.87 2.08 -32.43
C LYS A 147 2.76 2.69 -31.55
N GLY A 148 3.01 2.84 -30.25
CA GLY A 148 2.09 3.48 -29.30
C GLY A 148 1.23 2.53 -28.44
N ALA A 149 1.31 1.22 -28.63
CA ALA A 149 0.76 0.26 -27.65
C ALA A 149 1.77 0.04 -26.52
N GLN A 150 1.49 0.56 -25.31
CA GLN A 150 2.33 0.33 -24.12
C GLN A 150 2.35 -1.17 -23.79
N THR A 151 3.52 -1.82 -23.90
CA THR A 151 3.72 -3.20 -23.42
C THR A 151 4.15 -3.19 -21.96
N LYS A 152 3.31 -2.57 -21.12
CA LYS A 152 3.49 -2.62 -19.66
C LYS A 152 3.01 -3.97 -19.16
N GLU A 153 3.94 -4.81 -18.72
CA GLU A 153 3.59 -5.91 -17.84
C GLU A 153 3.29 -5.34 -16.45
N ILE A 154 2.04 -5.49 -16.02
CA ILE A 154 1.58 -5.03 -14.72
C ILE A 154 1.15 -6.24 -13.91
N PHE A 155 1.76 -6.43 -12.75
CA PHE A 155 1.25 -7.32 -11.72
C PHE A 155 0.72 -6.50 -10.55
N SER A 156 -0.45 -6.87 -10.05
CA SER A 156 -0.99 -6.36 -8.79
C SER A 156 -1.66 -7.50 -8.04
N GLY A 157 -1.25 -7.73 -6.80
CA GLY A 157 -1.76 -8.84 -6.00
C GLY A 157 -0.99 -9.02 -4.71
N THR A 158 -1.25 -10.11 -4.01
CA THR A 158 -0.49 -10.44 -2.80
C THR A 158 0.95 -10.79 -3.16
N VAL A 159 1.88 -10.58 -2.22
CA VAL A 159 3.28 -11.01 -2.39
C VAL A 159 3.37 -12.53 -2.59
N GLU A 160 2.46 -13.30 -1.97
CA GLU A 160 2.39 -14.75 -2.15
C GLU A 160 2.05 -15.14 -3.58
N ASP A 161 1.05 -14.49 -4.18
CA ASP A 161 0.63 -14.79 -5.55
C ASP A 161 1.70 -14.40 -6.57
N TYR A 162 2.39 -13.28 -6.35
CA TYR A 162 3.54 -12.89 -7.17
C TYR A 162 4.66 -13.94 -7.15
N LYS A 163 4.96 -14.49 -5.96
CA LYS A 163 5.97 -15.54 -5.81
C LYS A 163 5.55 -16.84 -6.49
N LYS A 164 4.26 -17.17 -6.52
CA LYS A 164 3.74 -18.36 -7.24
C LYS A 164 3.87 -18.21 -8.75
N GLN A 165 3.63 -17.02 -9.30
CA GLN A 165 3.77 -16.77 -10.75
C GLN A 165 5.22 -16.76 -11.25
N LYS A 166 6.19 -16.52 -10.35
CA LYS A 166 7.62 -16.54 -10.67
C LYS A 166 8.29 -17.92 -10.57
N LYS A 167 7.58 -18.93 -10.06
CA LYS A 167 8.06 -20.32 -10.03
C LYS A 167 7.75 -21.00 -11.35
#